data_AF-A0A2P4PBQ7-F1
#
_entry.id   AF-A0A2P4PBQ7-F1
#
_cell.length_a   1.000
_cell.length_b   1.000
_cell.length_c   1.000
_cell.angle_alpha   90.00
_cell.angle_beta   90.00
_cell.angle_gamma   90.00
#
_symmetry.space_group_name_H-M   'P 1'
#
loop_
_entity.id
_entity.type
_entity.pdbx_description
1 polymer ?
#
loop_
_entity_poly.entity_id
_entity_poly.type
_entity_poly.pdbx_seq_one_letter_code
_entity_poly.pdbx_strand_id
1 'polypeptide(L)'
;MSMVGRRFLAIIDLRLWQTFPDHYNIPFGSRSIILVGDYGQLPPACDVPGLSRSYGRSAYSQLQEICKIEAMQRQQVTRINNNNSDITYVMEEVDKINLNKLRLLNQPVAKIHAVHTGGSEASKVCRMLLVL
;
A
#
# COMPACT_ATOMS: atom_id res chain seq x y z
N MET A 1 -2.09 7.58 3.09
CA MET A 1 -2.81 7.15 4.30
C MET A 1 -4.08 6.34 4.07
N SER A 2 -4.75 6.38 2.91
CA SER A 2 -6.01 5.64 2.68
C SER A 2 -5.88 4.11 2.82
N MET A 3 -4.74 3.55 2.43
CA MET A 3 -4.44 2.12 2.53
C MET A 3 -3.91 1.69 3.92
N VAL A 4 -3.77 2.63 4.86
CA VAL A 4 -3.33 2.33 6.22
C VAL A 4 -4.56 2.17 7.11
N GLY A 5 -4.74 0.96 7.60
CA GLY A 5 -5.88 0.62 8.43
C GLY A 5 -5.75 1.07 9.88
N ARG A 6 -6.88 1.03 10.60
CA ARG A 6 -6.98 1.45 12.00
C ARG A 6 -6.05 0.64 12.91
N ARG A 7 -5.91 -0.67 12.67
CA ARG A 7 -5.10 -1.55 13.54
C ARG A 7 -3.63 -1.17 13.49
N PHE A 8 -3.13 -0.86 12.29
CA PHE A 8 -1.73 -0.47 12.12
C PHE A 8 -1.39 0.82 12.88
N LEU A 9 -2.26 1.83 12.84
CA LEU A 9 -2.03 3.04 13.63
C LEU A 9 -2.12 2.82 15.14
N ALA A 10 -3.02 1.96 15.61
CA ALA A 10 -3.08 1.61 17.03
C ALA A 10 -1.78 0.93 17.49
N ILE A 11 -1.17 0.11 16.64
CA ILE A 11 0.14 -0.51 16.93
C ILE A 11 1.24 0.55 16.97
N ILE A 12 1.22 1.55 16.08
CA ILE A 12 2.17 2.66 16.12
C ILE A 12 2.05 3.43 17.44
N ASP A 13 0.83 3.81 17.82
CA ASP A 13 0.54 4.53 19.07
C ASP A 13 1.07 3.74 20.29
N LEU A 14 0.76 2.45 20.35
CA LEU A 14 1.24 1.54 21.40
C LEU A 14 2.77 1.46 21.46
N ARG A 15 3.44 1.34 20.31
CA ARG A 15 4.92 1.28 20.26
C ARG A 15 5.56 2.60 20.67
N LEU A 16 4.92 3.72 20.37
CA LEU A 16 5.41 5.03 20.80
C LEU A 16 5.30 5.18 22.32
N TRP A 17 4.23 4.69 22.96
CA TRP A 17 4.17 4.61 24.42
C TRP A 17 5.28 3.75 25.01
N GLN A 18 5.56 2.59 24.41
CA GLN A 18 6.64 1.71 24.86
C GLN A 18 8.03 2.34 24.72
N THR A 19 8.23 3.17 23.68
CA THR A 19 9.50 3.82 23.39
C THR A 19 9.72 5.07 24.24
N PHE A 20 8.64 5.76 24.60
CA PHE A 20 8.67 7.01 25.37
C PHE A 20 7.79 6.88 26.63
N PRO A 21 8.25 6.13 27.65
CA PRO A 21 7.45 5.83 28.84
C PRO A 21 7.07 7.08 29.65
N ASP A 22 7.89 8.15 29.60
CA ASP A 22 7.56 9.45 30.22
C ASP A 22 6.32 10.11 29.61
N HIS A 23 5.89 9.65 28.44
CA HIS A 23 4.72 10.14 27.69
C HIS A 23 3.67 9.03 27.52
N TYR A 24 3.62 8.08 28.46
CA TYR A 24 2.65 7.01 28.45
C TYR A 24 1.22 7.55 28.44
N ASN A 25 0.33 6.92 27.66
CA ASN A 25 -1.07 7.31 27.53
C ASN A 25 -1.30 8.72 26.93
N ILE A 26 -0.24 9.38 26.44
CA ILE A 26 -0.34 10.58 25.60
C ILE A 26 -0.37 10.13 24.14
N PRO A 27 -1.30 10.60 23.30
CA PRO A 27 -1.39 10.18 21.91
C PRO A 27 -0.05 10.26 21.19
N PHE A 28 0.32 9.17 20.53
CA PHE A 28 1.57 8.99 19.81
C PHE A 28 2.83 9.29 20.65
N GLY A 29 2.77 9.12 21.97
CA GLY A 29 3.89 9.40 22.87
C GLY A 29 4.36 10.87 22.80
N SER A 30 3.43 11.81 22.65
CA SER A 30 3.71 13.25 22.52
C SER A 30 4.54 13.60 21.26
N ARG A 31 4.42 12.79 20.20
CA ARG A 31 5.07 13.06 18.91
C ARG A 31 4.11 13.78 17.98
N SER A 32 4.66 14.75 17.26
CA SER A 32 3.95 15.36 16.14
C SER A 32 3.78 14.34 15.03
N ILE A 33 2.56 14.22 14.52
CA ILE A 33 2.19 13.28 13.46
C ILE A 33 1.59 14.06 12.30
N ILE A 34 2.18 13.90 11.12
CA ILE A 34 1.67 14.46 9.87
C ILE A 34 1.22 13.30 8.99
N LEU A 35 -0.07 13.27 8.67
CA LEU A 35 -0.69 12.21 7.88
C LEU A 35 -1.05 12.74 6.49
N VAL A 36 -0.48 12.14 5.45
CA VAL A 36 -0.72 12.54 4.05
C VAL A 36 -1.36 11.41 3.26
N GLY A 37 -2.47 11.69 2.61
CA GLY A 37 -3.14 10.71 1.76
C GLY A 37 -4.43 11.23 1.15
N ASP A 38 -4.98 10.42 0.27
CA ASP A 38 -6.22 10.68 -0.44
C ASP A 38 -7.19 9.53 -0.18
N TYR A 39 -8.22 9.77 0.64
CA TYR A 39 -9.21 8.76 1.00
C TYR A 39 -10.18 8.40 -0.14
N GLY A 40 -10.13 9.11 -1.27
CA GLY A 40 -10.79 8.71 -2.51
C GLY A 40 -10.05 7.61 -3.28
N GLN A 41 -8.84 7.23 -2.84
CA GLN A 41 -8.06 6.13 -3.41
C GLN A 41 -8.37 4.79 -2.72
N LEU A 42 -7.54 3.78 -2.98
CA LEU A 42 -7.70 2.43 -2.44
C LEU A 42 -7.79 2.43 -0.90
N PRO A 43 -8.76 1.70 -0.32
CA PRO A 43 -8.88 1.50 1.12
C PRO A 43 -7.78 0.54 1.63
N PRO A 44 -7.65 0.36 2.96
CA PRO A 44 -6.71 -0.61 3.51
C PRO A 44 -7.05 -2.03 3.06
N ALA A 45 -6.03 -2.80 2.70
CA ALA A 45 -6.21 -4.22 2.41
C ALA A 45 -6.55 -4.96 3.72
N CYS A 46 -7.71 -5.61 3.76
CA CYS A 46 -8.16 -6.42 4.91
C CYS A 46 -8.22 -5.66 6.26
N ASP A 47 -8.42 -4.34 6.25
CA ASP A 47 -8.62 -3.54 7.46
C ASP A 47 -9.63 -2.40 7.20
N VAL A 48 -10.03 -1.71 8.26
CA VAL A 48 -11.00 -0.60 8.20
C VAL A 48 -10.26 0.73 8.06
N PRO A 49 -10.73 1.66 7.20
CA PRO A 49 -10.18 3.01 7.11
C PRO A 49 -10.12 3.72 8.47
N GLY A 50 -9.02 4.43 8.71
CA GLY A 50 -8.77 5.15 9.97
C GLY A 50 -9.80 6.20 10.35
N LEU A 51 -10.45 6.81 9.35
CA LEU A 51 -11.48 7.85 9.51
C LEU A 51 -12.91 7.32 9.77
N SER A 52 -13.11 6.00 9.78
CA SER A 52 -14.44 5.44 10.02
C SER A 52 -14.90 5.73 11.46
N ARG A 53 -15.98 6.52 11.61
CA ARG A 53 -16.51 7.05 12.89
C ARG A 53 -17.13 5.99 13.81
N SER A 54 -17.21 4.74 13.36
CA SER A 54 -17.85 3.65 14.09
C SER A 54 -16.85 2.99 15.06
N TYR A 55 -17.06 3.29 16.34
CA TYR A 55 -16.61 2.60 17.56
C TYR A 55 -15.11 2.63 17.93
N GLY A 56 -14.85 3.15 19.14
CA GLY A 56 -13.58 3.07 19.89
C GLY A 56 -12.65 4.25 19.65
N ARG A 57 -11.98 4.74 20.71
CA ARG A 57 -10.92 5.76 20.68
C ARG A 57 -9.99 5.49 19.49
N SER A 58 -10.23 6.18 18.39
CA SER A 58 -9.34 6.12 17.23
C SER A 58 -8.24 7.13 17.51
N ALA A 59 -6.97 6.74 17.38
CA ALA A 59 -5.87 7.71 17.43
C ALA A 59 -6.09 8.87 16.43
N TYR A 60 -6.87 8.62 15.36
CA TYR A 60 -7.29 9.62 14.38
C TYR A 60 -8.33 10.63 14.87
N SER A 61 -9.14 10.34 15.91
CA SER A 61 -10.13 11.31 16.40
C SER A 61 -9.49 12.48 17.15
N GLN A 62 -8.18 12.41 17.38
CA GLN A 62 -7.38 13.37 18.12
C GLN A 62 -6.52 14.25 17.20
N LEU A 63 -6.66 14.07 15.87
CA LEU A 63 -6.03 14.96 14.89
C LEU A 63 -6.66 16.35 15.03
N GLN A 64 -5.81 17.34 15.25
CA GLN A 64 -6.24 18.72 15.51
C GLN A 64 -6.56 19.47 14.22
N GLU A 65 -5.85 19.17 13.12
CA GLU A 65 -5.95 19.90 11.86
C GLU A 65 -6.11 18.95 10.67
N ILE A 66 -7.03 19.31 9.77
CA ILE A 66 -7.25 18.62 8.50
C ILE A 66 -7.19 19.68 7.39
N CYS A 67 -6.16 19.60 6.55
CA CYS A 67 -6.00 20.46 5.39
C CYS A 67 -6.32 19.67 4.11
N LYS A 68 -7.13 20.25 3.23
CA LYS A 68 -7.41 19.71 1.89
C LYS A 68 -6.63 20.52 0.86
N ILE A 69 -5.81 19.86 0.06
CA ILE A 69 -5.12 20.48 -1.08
C ILE A 69 -6.07 20.39 -2.29
N GLU A 70 -6.40 21.53 -2.89
CA GLU A 70 -7.38 21.59 -4.00
C GLU A 70 -6.73 21.59 -5.39
N ALA A 71 -5.47 22.03 -5.50
CA ALA A 71 -4.80 22.17 -6.79
C ALA A 71 -4.27 20.83 -7.32
N MET A 72 -4.76 20.40 -8.49
CA MET A 72 -4.20 19.26 -9.23
C MET A 72 -3.04 19.69 -10.14
N GLN A 73 -1.81 19.39 -9.74
CA GLN A 73 -0.62 19.75 -10.51
C GLN A 73 -0.17 18.67 -11.51
N ARG A 74 -0.53 17.40 -11.28
CA ARG A 74 -0.07 16.27 -12.12
C ARG A 74 -0.55 16.31 -13.58
N GLN A 75 -1.69 16.95 -13.86
CA GLN A 75 -2.30 16.97 -15.19
C GLN A 75 -2.05 18.27 -15.97
N GLN A 76 -1.07 19.09 -15.56
CA GLN A 76 -0.79 20.37 -16.22
C GLN A 76 -0.10 20.24 -17.61
N VAL A 77 0.12 19.02 -18.11
CA VAL A 77 0.65 18.77 -19.45
C VAL A 77 -0.32 17.89 -20.24
N THR A 78 -0.89 18.44 -21.31
CA THR A 78 -1.74 17.80 -22.33
C THR A 78 -1.00 16.80 -23.22
N ARG A 79 0.04 16.13 -22.69
CA ARG A 79 0.74 15.06 -23.40
C ARG A 79 0.31 13.73 -22.80
N ILE A 80 -0.71 13.14 -23.42
CA ILE A 80 -0.90 11.69 -23.35
C ILE A 80 0.32 11.09 -24.07
N ASN A 81 1.38 10.80 -23.31
CA ASN A 81 2.40 9.90 -23.82
C ASN A 81 1.72 8.54 -23.95
N ASN A 82 1.59 8.05 -25.18
CA ASN A 82 1.02 6.74 -25.54
C ASN A 82 1.94 5.58 -25.10
N ASN A 83 2.38 5.60 -23.85
CA ASN A 83 2.98 4.43 -23.23
C ASN A 83 1.79 3.62 -22.71
N ASN A 84 1.40 2.56 -23.42
CA ASN A 84 0.29 1.67 -23.06
C ASN A 84 0.54 0.98 -21.70
N SER A 85 0.31 1.71 -20.62
CA SER A 85 0.23 1.20 -19.26
C SER A 85 -1.17 0.66 -19.03
N ASP A 86 -1.30 -0.66 -18.95
CA ASP A 86 -2.57 -1.31 -18.63
C ASP A 86 -2.66 -1.46 -17.11
N ILE A 87 -3.76 -0.98 -16.53
CA ILE A 87 -4.04 -1.07 -15.09
C ILE A 87 -5.26 -1.95 -14.91
N THR A 88 -5.11 -3.03 -14.14
CA THR A 88 -6.21 -3.95 -13.81
C THR A 88 -6.24 -4.24 -12.31
N TYR A 89 -7.39 -4.73 -11.84
CA TYR A 89 -7.62 -4.99 -10.41
C TYR A 89 -7.32 -6.44 -10.01
N VAL A 90 -7.08 -7.31 -10.99
CA VAL A 90 -6.99 -8.76 -10.80
C VAL A 90 -5.59 -9.25 -11.18
N MET A 91 -4.91 -9.92 -10.24
CA MET A 91 -3.55 -10.43 -10.44
C MET A 91 -3.45 -11.40 -11.63
N GLU A 92 -4.47 -12.23 -11.86
CA GLU A 92 -4.49 -13.14 -13.02
C GLU A 92 -4.47 -12.39 -14.36
N GLU A 93 -5.13 -11.24 -14.44
CA GLU A 93 -5.10 -10.39 -15.64
C GLU A 93 -3.75 -9.70 -15.78
N VAL A 94 -3.18 -9.21 -14.68
CA VAL A 94 -1.82 -8.64 -14.66
C VAL A 94 -0.81 -9.66 -15.20
N ASP A 95 -0.88 -10.91 -14.74
CA ASP A 95 0.00 -11.98 -15.20
C ASP A 95 -0.16 -12.25 -16.70
N LYS A 96 -1.40 -12.32 -17.21
CA LYS A 96 -1.68 -12.51 -18.64
C LYS A 96 -1.14 -11.37 -19.49
N ILE A 97 -1.39 -10.12 -19.08
CA ILE A 97 -0.93 -8.92 -19.78
C ILE A 97 0.61 -8.90 -19.81
N ASN A 98 1.24 -9.13 -18.66
CA ASN A 98 2.70 -9.11 -18.55
C ASN A 98 3.34 -10.23 -19.36
N LEU A 99 2.78 -11.45 -19.35
CA LEU A 99 3.25 -12.56 -20.18
C LEU A 99 3.14 -12.25 -21.68
N ASN A 100 2.05 -11.63 -22.11
CA ASN A 100 1.89 -11.24 -23.51
C ASN A 100 2.90 -10.16 -23.90
N LYS A 101 3.09 -9.13 -23.07
CA LYS A 101 4.12 -8.10 -23.30
C LYS A 101 5.52 -8.70 -23.38
N LEU A 102 5.83 -9.66 -22.50
CA LEU A 102 7.12 -10.35 -22.49
C LEU A 102 7.35 -11.17 -23.77
N ARG A 103 6.32 -11.87 -24.26
CA ARG A 103 6.39 -12.61 -25.54
C ARG A 103 6.64 -11.70 -26.73
N LEU A 104 6.04 -10.51 -26.72
CA LEU A 104 6.19 -9.53 -27.81
C LEU A 104 7.60 -8.91 -27.89
N LEU A 105 8.39 -8.94 -26.81
CA LEU A 105 9.77 -8.44 -26.83
C LEU A 105 10.69 -9.22 -27.76
N ASN A 106 10.35 -10.49 -28.05
CA ASN A 106 11.15 -11.39 -28.87
C ASN A 106 12.63 -11.47 -28.41
N GLN A 107 12.85 -11.41 -27.10
CA GLN A 107 14.15 -11.57 -26.45
C GLN A 107 14.22 -12.92 -25.74
N PRO A 108 15.41 -13.49 -25.50
CA PRO A 108 15.55 -14.68 -24.69
C PRO A 108 15.02 -14.44 -23.27
N VAL A 109 14.23 -15.38 -22.74
CA VAL A 109 13.65 -15.30 -21.39
C VAL A 109 14.04 -16.53 -20.59
N ALA A 110 14.70 -16.31 -19.47
CA ALA A 110 14.98 -17.36 -18.49
C ALA A 110 13.78 -17.55 -17.54
N LYS A 111 13.46 -18.81 -17.26
CA LYS A 111 12.46 -19.20 -16.26
C LYS A 111 13.18 -19.58 -14.97
N ILE A 112 12.95 -18.82 -13.91
CA ILE A 112 13.55 -19.05 -12.60
C ILE A 112 12.50 -19.68 -11.70
N HIS A 113 12.80 -20.87 -11.17
CA HIS A 113 11.91 -21.60 -10.27
C HIS A 113 12.17 -21.22 -8.82
N ALA A 114 11.10 -20.93 -8.07
CA ALA A 114 11.24 -20.76 -6.63
C ALA A 114 11.61 -22.10 -5.96
N VAL A 115 12.55 -22.03 -5.03
CA VAL A 115 12.91 -23.13 -4.13
C VAL A 115 12.12 -22.93 -2.84
N HIS A 116 11.30 -23.90 -2.46
CA HIS A 116 10.45 -23.82 -1.28
C HIS A 116 11.09 -24.61 -0.13
N THR A 117 11.31 -23.95 1.01
CA THR A 117 11.96 -24.56 2.19
C THR A 117 10.99 -24.87 3.34
N GLY A 118 9.68 -24.67 3.14
CA GLY A 118 8.65 -24.79 4.18
C GLY A 118 7.76 -26.03 4.08
N GLY A 119 8.30 -27.26 4.14
CA GLY A 119 7.49 -28.49 4.23
C GLY A 119 6.46 -28.71 3.10
N SER A 120 5.49 -29.62 3.28
CA SER A 120 4.49 -30.00 2.26
C SER A 120 3.53 -28.88 1.87
N GLU A 121 3.32 -27.91 2.76
CA GLU A 121 2.36 -26.81 2.59
C GLU A 121 2.92 -25.60 1.82
N ALA A 122 4.24 -25.55 1.57
CA ALA A 122 4.86 -24.40 0.91
C ALA A 122 4.75 -24.38 -0.62
N SER A 123 4.08 -25.33 -1.25
CA SER A 123 4.00 -25.38 -2.71
C SER A 123 2.86 -24.52 -3.28
N LYS A 124 3.07 -23.20 -3.34
CA LYS A 124 2.46 -22.38 -4.38
C LYS A 124 3.51 -22.12 -5.43
N VAL A 125 3.20 -22.43 -6.69
CA VAL A 125 4.14 -22.34 -7.81
C VAL A 125 4.53 -20.86 -8.06
N CYS A 126 5.51 -20.35 -7.33
CA CYS A 126 6.14 -19.06 -7.60
C CYS A 126 7.24 -19.25 -8.64
N ARG A 127 7.21 -18.46 -9.71
CA ARG A 127 8.23 -18.47 -10.75
C ARG A 127 8.48 -17.03 -11.19
N MET A 128 9.74 -16.68 -11.42
CA MET A 128 10.15 -15.39 -11.97
C MET A 128 10.57 -15.59 -13.43
N LEU A 129 10.30 -14.60 -14.27
CA LEU A 129 10.75 -14.55 -15.65
C LEU A 129 11.75 -13.40 -15.77
N LEU A 130 12.93 -13.69 -16.33
CA LEU A 130 14.01 -12.73 -16.52
C LEU A 130 14.30 -12.61 -18.02
N VAL A 131 14.26 -11.41 -18.56
CA VAL A 131 14.76 -11.12 -19.92
C VAL A 131 16.28 -11.10 -19.86
N LEU A 132 16.93 -11.83 -20.77
CA LEU A 132 18.40 -11.95 -20.87
C LEU A 132 18.99 -10.96 -21.88
#